data_AF-A0AAD5BJR5-F1
#
_entry.id   AF-A0AAD5BJR5-F1
#
_cell.length_a   1.000
_cell.length_b   1.000
_cell.length_c   1.000
_cell.angle_alpha   90.00
_cell.angle_beta   90.00
_cell.angle_gamma   90.00
#
_symmetry.space_group_name_H-M   'P 1'
#
loop_
_entity.id
_entity.type
_entity.pdbx_description
1 polymer ?
#
loop_
_entity_poly.entity_id
_entity_poly.type
_entity_poly.pdbx_seq_one_letter_code
_entity_poly.pdbx_strand_id
1 'polypeptide(L)'
;MENPNAEYIKSNNFSYAIVVVGEHPYTEMFGDSSNLTIADPGPSIITNVCENVKCVVVIISGRPVVIEPYISVIDALVAAWLPGTEGQGVSDVLFGDYGFTGKLSRTWFRTVDQLPMNIGDAHYDPLFPFGFGLTTKSMTERSISGGVAIRPFVLAILVSVFISLSLSRRYIA
;
A
#
# COMPACT_ATOMS: atom_id res chain seq x y z
N MET A 1 -22.02 -7.47 -5.14
CA MET A 1 -22.79 -6.96 -6.28
C MET A 1 -21.86 -6.92 -7.47
N GLU A 2 -22.28 -7.44 -8.61
CA GLU A 2 -21.35 -7.75 -9.72
C GLU A 2 -21.18 -6.59 -10.72
N ASN A 3 -22.22 -5.77 -10.97
CA ASN A 3 -22.13 -4.64 -11.90
C ASN A 3 -23.11 -3.50 -11.51
N PRO A 4 -22.77 -2.64 -10.53
CA PRO A 4 -23.59 -1.47 -10.20
C PRO A 4 -23.64 -0.45 -11.32
N ASN A 5 -24.83 0.11 -11.54
CA ASN A 5 -24.97 1.38 -12.25
C ASN A 5 -24.85 2.57 -11.28
N ALA A 6 -24.67 3.77 -11.85
CA ALA A 6 -24.49 4.99 -11.07
C ALA A 6 -25.74 5.34 -10.23
N GLU A 7 -26.95 5.08 -10.73
CA GLU A 7 -28.21 5.33 -10.02
C GLU A 7 -28.31 4.53 -8.72
N TYR A 8 -27.87 3.27 -8.75
CA TYR A 8 -27.84 2.43 -7.56
C TYR A 8 -26.88 3.00 -6.50
N ILE A 9 -25.68 3.43 -6.90
CA ILE A 9 -24.70 4.01 -5.97
C ILE A 9 -25.24 5.30 -5.33
N LYS A 10 -25.84 6.18 -6.14
CA LYS A 10 -26.42 7.46 -5.69
C LYS A 10 -27.61 7.27 -4.75
N SER A 11 -28.41 6.22 -4.93
CA SER A 11 -29.63 5.99 -4.16
C SER A 11 -29.41 5.31 -2.80
N ASN A 12 -28.24 4.72 -2.57
CA ASN A 12 -27.99 3.87 -1.39
C ASN A 12 -27.05 4.48 -0.32
N ASN A 13 -26.68 5.77 -0.42
CA ASN A 13 -25.92 6.51 0.59
C ASN A 13 -24.66 5.79 1.13
N PHE A 14 -23.88 5.14 0.26
CA PHE A 14 -22.62 4.51 0.65
C PHE A 14 -21.58 5.55 1.07
N SER A 15 -20.85 5.30 2.17
CA SER A 15 -19.73 6.17 2.59
C SER A 15 -18.43 5.87 1.86
N TYR A 16 -18.19 4.59 1.57
CA TYR A 16 -17.00 4.08 0.89
C TYR A 16 -17.37 2.87 0.04
N ALA A 17 -16.60 2.62 -1.01
CA ALA A 17 -16.68 1.42 -1.83
C ALA A 17 -15.30 0.78 -2.03
N ILE A 18 -15.28 -0.54 -2.10
CA ILE A 18 -14.12 -1.33 -2.54
C ILE A 18 -14.52 -1.98 -3.86
N VAL A 19 -13.85 -1.59 -4.94
CA VAL A 19 -14.08 -2.10 -6.29
C VAL A 19 -12.98 -3.10 -6.61
N VAL A 20 -13.35 -4.36 -6.81
CA VAL A 20 -12.40 -5.42 -7.16
C VAL A 20 -12.56 -5.74 -8.64
N VAL A 21 -11.50 -5.54 -9.41
CA VAL A 21 -11.46 -5.72 -10.87
C VAL A 21 -10.15 -6.39 -11.27
N GLY A 22 -10.07 -6.96 -12.45
CA GLY A 22 -8.88 -7.73 -12.80
C GLY A 22 -8.96 -8.46 -14.13
N GLU A 23 -7.96 -9.31 -14.35
CA GLU A 23 -7.92 -10.23 -15.49
C GLU A 23 -8.54 -11.57 -15.12
N HIS A 24 -9.12 -12.27 -16.10
CA HIS A 24 -9.41 -13.68 -15.95
C HIS A 24 -8.11 -14.49 -15.80
N PRO A 25 -8.12 -15.60 -15.04
CA PRO A 25 -6.93 -16.44 -14.91
C PRO A 25 -6.54 -17.07 -16.24
N TYR A 26 -5.24 -17.08 -16.53
CA TYR A 26 -4.64 -17.66 -17.73
C TYR A 26 -3.29 -18.30 -17.38
N THR A 27 -2.78 -19.13 -18.29
CA THR A 27 -1.45 -19.77 -18.14
C THR A 27 -0.75 -19.81 -19.49
N GLU A 28 0.58 -19.60 -19.47
CA GLU A 28 1.44 -19.69 -20.67
C GLU A 28 0.92 -18.85 -21.85
N MET A 29 0.95 -19.40 -23.07
CA MET A 29 0.58 -18.69 -24.31
C MET A 29 -0.88 -18.20 -24.32
N PHE A 30 -1.76 -18.81 -23.52
CA PHE A 30 -3.16 -18.36 -23.43
C PHE A 30 -3.30 -16.98 -22.76
N GLY A 31 -2.24 -16.48 -22.12
CA GLY A 31 -2.19 -15.14 -21.54
C GLY A 31 -1.66 -14.06 -22.48
N ASP A 32 -1.11 -14.41 -23.64
CA ASP A 32 -0.50 -13.44 -24.55
C ASP A 32 -1.56 -12.49 -25.09
N SER A 33 -1.30 -11.19 -24.97
CA SER A 33 -2.23 -10.15 -25.42
C SER A 33 -1.49 -8.91 -25.86
N SER A 34 -1.89 -8.35 -26.99
CA SER A 34 -1.48 -7.01 -27.45
C SER A 34 -2.30 -5.90 -26.78
N ASN A 35 -3.35 -6.25 -26.03
CA ASN A 35 -4.14 -5.32 -25.27
C ASN A 35 -4.05 -5.65 -23.77
N LEU A 36 -3.56 -4.69 -22.99
CA LEU A 36 -3.38 -4.83 -21.54
C LEU A 36 -4.38 -4.00 -20.73
N THR A 37 -5.53 -3.66 -21.32
CA THR A 37 -6.67 -3.07 -20.59
C THR A 37 -7.46 -4.15 -19.86
N ILE A 38 -8.03 -3.81 -18.70
CA ILE A 38 -9.00 -4.65 -18.01
C ILE A 38 -10.26 -4.79 -18.89
N ALA A 39 -10.78 -6.00 -19.05
CA ALA A 39 -12.00 -6.24 -19.83
C ALA A 39 -13.23 -5.64 -19.15
N ASP A 40 -14.22 -5.23 -19.95
CA ASP A 40 -15.53 -4.87 -19.42
C ASP A 40 -16.19 -6.06 -18.68
N PRO A 41 -16.93 -5.79 -17.59
CA PRO A 41 -17.39 -4.47 -17.13
C PRO A 41 -16.40 -3.73 -16.19
N GLY A 42 -15.17 -4.19 -16.02
CA GLY A 42 -14.22 -3.64 -15.04
C GLY A 42 -14.05 -2.11 -15.12
N PRO A 43 -13.61 -1.55 -16.26
CA PRO A 43 -13.58 -0.11 -16.52
C PRO A 43 -14.86 0.63 -16.14
N SER A 44 -16.00 0.10 -16.61
CA SER A 44 -17.32 0.69 -16.40
C SER A 44 -17.69 0.73 -14.91
N ILE A 45 -17.36 -0.31 -14.15
CA ILE A 45 -17.60 -0.38 -12.70
C ILE A 45 -16.73 0.64 -11.95
N ILE A 46 -15.45 0.77 -12.31
CA ILE A 46 -14.55 1.77 -11.69
C ILE A 46 -15.16 3.16 -11.86
N THR A 47 -15.52 3.55 -13.08
CA THR A 47 -16.10 4.86 -13.36
C THR A 47 -17.43 5.05 -12.63
N ASN A 48 -18.36 4.12 -12.77
CA ASN A 48 -19.70 4.23 -12.18
C ASN A 48 -19.68 4.35 -10.66
N VAL A 49 -18.76 3.64 -9.99
CA VAL A 49 -18.67 3.65 -8.53
C VAL A 49 -17.82 4.82 -8.06
N CYS A 50 -16.59 4.95 -8.55
CA CYS A 50 -15.61 5.85 -7.95
C CYS A 50 -15.89 7.33 -8.24
N GLU A 51 -16.66 7.66 -9.28
CA GLU A 51 -17.14 9.04 -9.49
C GLU A 51 -18.22 9.46 -8.49
N ASN A 52 -18.87 8.51 -7.80
CA ASN A 52 -20.06 8.75 -6.99
C ASN A 52 -19.87 8.49 -5.49
N VAL A 53 -18.83 7.74 -5.11
CA VAL A 53 -18.49 7.44 -3.72
C VAL A 53 -16.98 7.31 -3.57
N LYS A 54 -16.45 7.60 -2.38
CA LYS A 54 -15.03 7.36 -2.09
C LYS A 54 -14.66 5.91 -2.33
N CYS A 55 -13.61 5.67 -3.10
CA CYS A 55 -13.41 4.41 -3.77
C CYS A 55 -11.97 3.90 -3.66
N VAL A 56 -11.82 2.66 -3.20
CA VAL A 56 -10.58 1.91 -3.27
C VAL A 56 -10.70 0.88 -4.39
N VAL A 57 -9.81 0.95 -5.38
CA VAL A 57 -9.74 -0.06 -6.45
C VAL A 57 -8.68 -1.11 -6.10
N VAL A 58 -9.08 -2.37 -6.08
CA VAL A 58 -8.23 -3.54 -5.90
C VAL A 58 -8.11 -4.25 -7.24
N ILE A 59 -6.89 -4.29 -7.79
CA ILE A 59 -6.59 -4.97 -9.06
C ILE A 59 -6.06 -6.38 -8.78
N ILE A 60 -6.71 -7.38 -9.37
CA ILE A 60 -6.26 -8.77 -9.42
C ILE A 60 -5.75 -9.04 -10.85
N SER A 61 -4.44 -9.10 -11.03
CA SER A 61 -3.85 -9.34 -12.35
C SER A 61 -2.51 -10.08 -12.24
N GLY A 62 -2.15 -10.78 -13.31
CA GLY A 62 -0.84 -11.46 -13.42
C GLY A 62 0.28 -10.51 -13.88
N ARG A 63 -0.08 -9.33 -14.37
CA ARG A 63 0.81 -8.33 -14.98
C ARG A 63 0.30 -6.91 -14.74
N PRO A 64 1.14 -5.88 -14.95
CA PRO A 64 0.67 -4.50 -15.02
C PRO A 64 -0.35 -4.34 -16.14
N VAL A 65 -1.42 -3.60 -15.87
CA VAL A 65 -2.53 -3.30 -16.80
C VAL A 65 -2.70 -1.79 -16.97
N VAL A 66 -3.35 -1.36 -18.04
CA VAL A 66 -3.68 0.06 -18.25
C VAL A 66 -4.65 0.51 -17.15
N ILE A 67 -4.18 1.42 -16.28
CA ILE A 67 -4.99 1.98 -15.18
C ILE A 67 -4.95 3.52 -15.13
N GLU A 68 -4.03 4.16 -15.86
CA GLU A 68 -3.88 5.62 -15.87
C GLU A 68 -5.19 6.39 -16.06
N PRO A 69 -6.13 6.00 -16.95
CA PRO A 69 -7.38 6.74 -17.17
C PRO A 69 -8.26 6.88 -15.92
N TYR A 70 -8.10 5.99 -14.94
CA TYR A 70 -8.94 5.97 -13.74
C TYR A 70 -8.26 6.59 -12.52
N ILE A 71 -6.97 6.93 -12.60
CA ILE A 71 -6.20 7.45 -11.45
C ILE A 71 -6.80 8.74 -10.89
N SER A 72 -7.44 9.56 -11.73
CA SER A 72 -8.05 10.83 -11.32
C SER A 72 -9.37 10.67 -10.55
N VAL A 73 -10.04 9.52 -10.65
CA VAL A 73 -11.36 9.27 -10.04
C VAL A 73 -11.31 8.30 -8.86
N ILE A 74 -10.19 7.60 -8.64
CA ILE A 74 -10.01 6.68 -7.52
C ILE A 74 -9.31 7.37 -6.35
N ASP A 75 -9.71 7.05 -5.11
CA ASP A 75 -9.03 7.57 -3.91
C ASP A 75 -7.80 6.73 -3.53
N ALA A 76 -7.83 5.44 -3.83
CA ALA A 76 -6.71 4.53 -3.58
C ALA A 76 -6.67 3.38 -4.59
N LEU A 77 -5.45 2.91 -4.87
CA LEU A 77 -5.17 1.78 -5.75
C LEU A 77 -4.37 0.72 -5.00
N VAL A 78 -4.84 -0.53 -5.05
CA VAL A 78 -4.16 -1.70 -4.49
C VAL A 78 -3.93 -2.72 -5.60
N ALA A 79 -2.65 -3.01 -5.89
CA ALA A 79 -2.30 -4.16 -6.71
C ALA A 79 -2.22 -5.41 -5.82
N ALA A 80 -3.26 -6.25 -5.87
CA ALA A 80 -3.33 -7.50 -5.12
C ALA A 80 -2.67 -8.68 -5.85
N TRP A 81 -2.33 -8.50 -7.13
CA TRP A 81 -1.74 -9.53 -8.00
C TRP A 81 -2.63 -10.79 -8.04
N LEU A 82 -2.04 -11.97 -7.84
CA LEU A 82 -2.74 -13.24 -7.68
C LEU A 82 -2.58 -13.69 -6.22
N PRO A 83 -3.50 -13.32 -5.31
CA PRO A 83 -3.31 -13.49 -3.86
C PRO A 83 -3.41 -14.95 -3.38
N GLY A 84 -3.71 -15.90 -4.27
CA GLY A 84 -3.86 -17.31 -3.92
C GLY A 84 -5.13 -17.60 -3.13
N THR A 85 -5.15 -18.73 -2.41
CA THR A 85 -6.30 -19.17 -1.63
C THR A 85 -6.53 -18.32 -0.37
N GLU A 86 -5.47 -17.70 0.15
CA GLU A 86 -5.50 -16.86 1.34
C GLU A 86 -5.79 -15.38 1.00
N GLY A 87 -6.86 -15.15 0.22
CA GLY A 87 -7.29 -13.81 -0.19
C GLY A 87 -7.62 -12.87 0.99
N GLN A 88 -7.83 -13.44 2.18
CA GLN A 88 -7.96 -12.74 3.46
C GLN A 88 -6.79 -11.75 3.71
N GLY A 89 -5.58 -12.06 3.23
CA GLY A 89 -4.43 -11.14 3.38
C GLY A 89 -4.66 -9.76 2.73
N VAL A 90 -5.52 -9.66 1.72
CA VAL A 90 -5.90 -8.38 1.10
C VAL A 90 -6.79 -7.56 2.06
N SER A 91 -7.74 -8.20 2.76
CA SER A 91 -8.56 -7.50 3.75
C SER A 91 -7.75 -7.05 4.96
N ASP A 92 -6.82 -7.86 5.45
CA ASP A 92 -6.04 -7.53 6.65
C ASP A 92 -5.24 -6.23 6.49
N VAL A 93 -4.72 -5.95 5.30
CA VAL A 93 -4.03 -4.67 5.00
C VAL A 93 -4.99 -3.52 4.70
N LEU A 94 -6.15 -3.78 4.09
CA LEU A 94 -7.16 -2.76 3.80
C LEU A 94 -7.80 -2.21 5.07
N PHE A 95 -8.06 -3.07 6.05
CA PHE A 95 -8.63 -2.71 7.35
C PHE A 95 -7.57 -2.34 8.40
N GLY A 96 -6.29 -2.56 8.07
CA GLY A 96 -5.15 -2.05 8.82
C GLY A 96 -4.69 -2.92 9.99
N ASP A 97 -5.05 -4.21 10.00
CA ASP A 97 -4.43 -5.21 10.87
C ASP A 97 -2.92 -5.28 10.59
N TYR A 98 -2.56 -5.16 9.32
CA TYR A 98 -1.18 -4.95 8.86
C TYR A 98 -1.03 -3.67 8.03
N GLY A 99 0.19 -3.14 8.01
CA GLY A 99 0.56 -2.03 7.13
C GLY A 99 0.94 -2.50 5.73
N PHE A 100 0.68 -1.69 4.71
CA PHE A 100 1.20 -1.93 3.36
C PHE A 100 2.72 -1.79 3.36
N THR A 101 3.42 -2.76 2.78
CA THR A 101 4.89 -2.76 2.63
C THR A 101 5.37 -3.14 1.24
N GLY A 102 4.48 -3.68 0.39
CA GLY A 102 4.80 -4.17 -0.94
C GLY A 102 5.42 -3.10 -1.85
N LYS A 103 6.33 -3.55 -2.71
CA LYS A 103 6.99 -2.73 -3.75
C LYS A 103 6.87 -3.45 -5.09
N LEU A 104 6.65 -2.69 -6.15
CA LEU A 104 6.48 -3.23 -7.50
C LEU A 104 7.76 -3.96 -7.96
N SER A 105 7.61 -5.22 -8.37
CA SER A 105 8.68 -6.03 -8.99
C SER A 105 8.81 -5.81 -10.50
N ARG A 106 7.90 -5.03 -11.10
CA ARG A 106 7.91 -4.61 -12.50
C ARG A 106 7.45 -3.17 -12.62
N THR A 107 8.00 -2.45 -13.59
CA THR A 107 7.53 -1.12 -13.97
C THR A 107 6.08 -1.17 -14.44
N TRP A 108 5.25 -0.25 -13.95
CA TRP A 108 3.86 -0.09 -14.37
C TRP A 108 3.76 0.99 -15.43
N PHE A 109 3.33 0.63 -16.64
CA PHE A 109 3.23 1.54 -17.78
C PHE A 109 1.95 2.38 -17.76
N ARG A 110 1.96 3.48 -18.51
CA ARG A 110 0.81 4.37 -18.74
C ARG A 110 -0.10 3.79 -19.82
N THR A 111 0.48 3.52 -20.98
CA THR A 111 -0.19 2.99 -22.17
C THR A 111 0.56 1.81 -22.75
N VAL A 112 -0.13 0.94 -23.49
CA VAL A 112 0.47 -0.23 -24.12
C VAL A 112 1.54 0.16 -25.14
N ASP A 113 1.38 1.30 -25.81
CA ASP A 113 2.32 1.81 -26.82
C ASP A 113 3.71 2.17 -26.27
N GLN A 114 3.86 2.28 -24.94
CA GLN A 114 5.17 2.47 -24.30
C GLN A 114 6.02 1.19 -24.26
N LEU A 115 5.44 0.03 -24.55
CA LEU A 115 6.12 -1.25 -24.41
C LEU A 115 6.98 -1.59 -25.63
N PRO A 116 8.16 -2.22 -25.45
CA PRO A 116 8.74 -2.66 -24.17
C PRO A 116 9.34 -1.51 -23.35
N MET A 117 9.20 -1.58 -22.02
CA MET A 117 9.80 -0.62 -21.08
C MET A 117 10.49 -1.36 -19.93
N ASN A 118 11.78 -1.09 -19.75
CA ASN A 118 12.63 -1.66 -18.72
C ASN A 118 13.47 -0.57 -18.02
N ILE A 119 13.98 -0.92 -16.84
CA ILE A 119 14.89 -0.05 -16.09
C ILE A 119 16.17 0.15 -16.90
N GLY A 120 16.53 1.42 -17.14
CA GLY A 120 17.74 1.79 -17.88
C GLY A 120 17.50 2.10 -19.36
N ASP A 121 16.28 1.92 -19.87
CA ASP A 121 15.93 2.37 -21.22
C ASP A 121 16.04 3.89 -21.33
N ALA A 122 16.45 4.38 -22.50
CA ALA A 122 16.68 5.82 -22.73
C ALA A 122 15.42 6.69 -22.49
N HIS A 123 14.23 6.12 -22.74
CA HIS A 123 12.94 6.76 -22.57
C HIS A 123 12.11 6.01 -21.52
N TYR A 124 12.53 6.10 -20.25
CA TYR A 124 11.84 5.48 -19.12
C TYR A 124 10.84 6.45 -18.46
N ASP A 125 9.57 6.39 -18.86
CA ASP A 125 8.45 7.21 -18.32
C ASP A 125 7.29 6.33 -17.83
N PRO A 126 7.40 5.73 -16.64
CA PRO A 126 6.37 4.87 -16.10
C PRO A 126 5.26 5.62 -15.37
N LEU A 127 4.07 5.01 -15.30
CA LEU A 127 3.01 5.44 -14.38
C LEU A 127 3.46 5.23 -12.93
N PHE A 128 3.97 4.03 -12.63
CA PHE A 128 4.62 3.70 -11.37
C PHE A 128 5.95 3.00 -11.63
N PRO A 129 7.09 3.54 -11.16
CA PRO A 129 8.40 2.96 -11.44
C PRO A 129 8.60 1.62 -10.72
N PHE A 130 9.55 0.82 -11.18
CA PHE A 130 10.04 -0.34 -10.43
C PHE A 130 10.40 0.05 -8.99
N GLY A 131 10.05 -0.80 -8.03
CA GLY A 131 10.26 -0.55 -6.60
C GLY A 131 9.29 0.45 -5.99
N PHE A 132 8.35 1.02 -6.75
CA PHE A 132 7.31 1.89 -6.19
C PHE A 132 6.37 1.11 -5.27
N GLY A 133 5.87 1.77 -4.23
CA GLY A 133 4.83 1.23 -3.35
C GLY A 133 4.73 2.08 -2.10
N LEU A 134 3.52 2.37 -1.66
CA LEU A 134 3.30 3.16 -0.45
C LEU A 134 3.46 2.29 0.80
N THR A 135 4.00 2.87 1.86
CA THR A 135 4.12 2.19 3.16
C THR A 135 3.13 2.80 4.14
N THR A 136 2.33 1.96 4.79
CA THR A 136 1.40 2.39 5.84
C THR A 136 1.73 1.71 7.16
N LYS A 137 1.38 2.36 8.27
CA LYS A 137 1.42 1.75 9.60
C LYS A 137 0.12 1.00 9.87
N SER A 138 0.20 -0.08 10.65
CA SER A 138 -0.98 -0.78 11.16
C SER A 138 -1.78 0.11 12.11
N MET A 139 -3.05 -0.24 12.34
CA MET A 139 -3.91 0.47 13.28
C MET A 139 -3.36 0.43 14.72
N THR A 140 -2.75 -0.69 15.12
CA THR A 140 -2.07 -0.81 16.41
C THR A 140 -0.92 0.18 16.54
N GLU A 141 -0.04 0.27 15.55
CA GLU A 141 1.08 1.22 15.54
C GLU A 141 0.62 2.68 15.49
N ARG A 142 -0.45 2.98 14.73
CA ARG A 142 -1.06 4.32 14.69
C ARG A 142 -1.56 4.71 16.07
N SER A 143 -2.25 3.79 16.76
CA SER A 143 -2.80 4.01 18.09
C SER A 143 -1.71 4.24 19.14
N ILE A 144 -0.61 3.48 19.09
CA ILE A 144 0.54 3.66 19.99
C ILE A 144 1.24 5.00 19.72
N SER A 145 1.34 5.45 18.45
CA SER A 145 1.95 6.75 18.15
C SER A 145 1.09 7.95 18.58
N GLY A 146 -0.23 7.77 18.69
CA GLY A 146 -1.17 8.78 19.19
C GLY A 146 -1.32 8.79 20.73
N GLY A 147 -0.94 7.70 21.39
CA GLY A 147 -0.96 7.56 22.85
C GLY A 147 0.30 8.14 23.48
N VAL A 148 0.21 9.41 23.93
CA VAL A 148 1.04 10.07 24.94
C VAL A 148 2.53 9.68 24.95
N ALA A 149 3.37 10.58 24.45
CA ALA A 149 4.78 10.65 24.83
C ALA A 149 4.89 10.96 26.33
N ILE A 150 4.74 9.96 27.20
CA ILE A 150 5.20 10.06 28.59
C ILE A 150 6.71 10.04 28.50
N ARG A 151 7.33 11.22 28.47
CA ARG A 151 8.76 11.36 28.74
C ARG A 151 9.00 10.73 30.11
N PRO A 152 9.80 9.65 30.24
CA PRO A 152 10.25 9.25 31.55
C PRO A 152 11.14 10.38 32.03
N PHE A 153 10.67 11.13 33.03
CA PHE A 153 11.51 12.02 33.80
C PHE A 153 12.52 11.13 34.50
N VAL A 154 13.68 10.93 33.86
CA VAL A 154 14.82 10.25 34.45
C VAL A 154 15.29 11.15 35.58
N LEU A 155 14.80 10.87 36.79
CA LEU A 155 15.34 11.41 38.02
C LEU A 155 16.69 10.73 38.24
N ALA A 156 17.75 11.27 37.62
CA ALA A 156 19.12 10.86 37.88
C ALA A 156 19.49 11.31 39.30
N ILE A 157 19.36 10.41 40.28
CA ILE A 157 19.90 10.59 41.63
C ILE A 157 21.41 10.42 41.53
N LEU A 158 22.13 11.54 41.57
CA LEU A 158 23.58 11.61 41.55
C LEU A 158 24.10 11.35 42.97
N VAL A 159 24.50 10.11 43.28
CA VAL A 159 25.16 9.79 44.56
C VAL A 159 26.64 10.10 44.43
N SER A 160 27.06 11.24 44.96
CA SER A 160 28.47 11.61 45.12
C SER A 160 29.05 11.00 46.40
N VAL A 161 30.00 10.08 46.25
CA VAL A 161 30.77 9.52 47.36
C VAL A 161 31.89 10.50 47.73
N PHE A 162 31.77 11.16 48.88
CA PHE A 162 32.86 11.91 49.51
C PHE A 162 33.75 10.96 50.31
N ILE A 163 34.97 10.70 49.83
CA ILE A 163 36.04 10.13 50.66
C ILE A 163 36.87 11.30 51.18
N SER A 164 36.65 11.68 52.43
CA SER A 164 37.51 12.59 53.17
C SER A 164 38.51 11.80 54.01
N LEU A 165 39.79 12.18 53.87
CA LEU A 165 40.95 11.72 54.62
C LEU A 165 40.75 11.82 56.15
N SER A 166 41.25 10.84 56.90
CA SER A 166 42.50 10.97 57.67
C SER A 166 42.55 9.97 58.83
N LEU A 167 43.68 9.27 58.94
CA LEU A 167 44.49 9.10 60.15
C LEU A 167 45.69 8.23 59.74
N SER A 168 46.87 8.82 59.61
CA SER A 168 47.89 8.88 60.67
C SER A 168 48.85 7.68 60.65
N ARG A 169 50.05 7.95 60.11
CA ARG A 169 51.39 7.53 60.59
C ARG A 169 51.73 6.03 60.65
N ARG A 170 53.04 5.80 60.39
CA ARG A 170 53.92 4.64 60.69
C ARG A 170 54.04 3.63 59.54
N TYR A 171 55.20 3.17 59.05
CA TYR A 171 56.62 3.28 59.43
C TYR A 171 57.51 3.10 58.18
N ILE A 172 58.73 3.65 58.28
CA ILE A 172 59.98 3.37 57.56
C ILE A 172 60.33 1.87 57.54
N ALA A 173 60.75 1.33 56.38
CA ALA A 173 62.00 0.59 56.15
C ALA A 173 62.21 0.37 54.64
#